data_AF-A0A7L7LCK3-F1
#
_entry.id   AF-A0A7L7LCK3-F1
#
_cell.length_a   1.000
_cell.length_b   1.000
_cell.length_c   1.000
_cell.angle_alpha   90.00
_cell.angle_beta   90.00
_cell.angle_gamma   90.00
#
_symmetry.space_group_name_H-M   'P 1'
#
loop_
_entity.id
_entity.type
_entity.pdbx_description
1 polymer ?
#
loop_
_entity_poly.entity_id
_entity_poly.type
_entity_poly.pdbx_seq_one_letter_code
_entity_poly.pdbx_strand_id
1 'polypeptide(L)'
;MTPPANPLTLSPELIIRLLKEDLKSNKLLLGLNQLGIVAEHYHSDLGSIILILMNLPESDDNLYAFYQNQLTSFTSLETSIFFNQLDALAQKFYQLLIDRIN
;
A
#
# COMPACT_ATOMS: atom_id res chain seq x y z
N MET A 1 23.75 -8.81 -25.83
CA MET A 1 22.37 -9.14 -25.41
C MET A 1 21.91 -7.99 -24.54
N THR A 2 21.03 -7.14 -25.05
CA THR A 2 20.33 -6.13 -24.25
C THR A 2 19.37 -6.84 -23.29
N PRO A 3 19.25 -6.44 -22.02
CA PRO A 3 18.21 -7.00 -21.17
C PRO A 3 16.84 -6.67 -21.78
N PRO A 4 15.84 -7.57 -21.67
CA PRO A 4 14.49 -7.24 -22.12
C PRO A 4 14.00 -6.02 -21.35
N ALA A 5 13.45 -5.03 -22.06
CA ALA A 5 12.75 -3.91 -21.44
C ALA A 5 11.70 -4.48 -20.48
N ASN A 6 11.76 -4.10 -19.21
CA ASN A 6 10.88 -4.63 -18.16
C ASN A 6 9.42 -4.31 -18.55
N PRO A 7 8.56 -5.28 -18.92
CA PRO A 7 7.29 -5.00 -19.58
C PRO A 7 6.14 -4.62 -18.63
N LEU A 8 6.40 -4.42 -17.34
CA LEU A 8 5.38 -4.18 -16.32
C LEU A 8 5.47 -2.77 -15.72
N THR A 9 5.66 -1.72 -16.52
CA THR A 9 5.18 -0.39 -16.08
C THR A 9 3.66 -0.43 -16.08
N LEU A 10 3.10 -0.90 -14.96
CA LEU A 10 1.66 -0.93 -14.75
C LEU A 10 1.10 0.48 -14.74
N SER A 11 -0.14 0.63 -15.19
CA SER A 11 -0.77 1.93 -15.23
C SER A 11 -0.92 2.49 -13.80
N PRO A 12 -0.79 3.81 -13.60
CA PRO A 12 -1.01 4.45 -12.31
C PRO A 12 -2.33 4.04 -11.65
N GLU A 13 -3.39 3.85 -12.45
CA GLU A 13 -4.71 3.44 -11.99
C GLU A 13 -4.70 2.05 -11.35
N LEU A 14 -3.90 1.11 -11.86
CA LEU A 14 -3.78 -0.21 -11.27
C LEU A 14 -3.03 -0.14 -9.93
N ILE A 15 -1.94 0.62 -9.84
CA ILE A 15 -1.22 0.82 -8.58
C ILE A 15 -2.15 1.45 -7.53
N ILE A 16 -2.90 2.50 -7.89
CA ILE A 16 -3.88 3.13 -6.99
C ILE A 16 -4.94 2.12 -6.55
N ARG A 17 -5.41 1.25 -7.45
CA ARG A 17 -6.37 0.20 -7.10
C ARG A 17 -5.78 -0.82 -6.13
N LEU A 18 -4.52 -1.23 -6.31
CA LEU A 18 -3.84 -2.15 -5.39
C LEU A 18 -3.61 -1.52 -4.02
N LEU A 19 -3.16 -0.26 -3.96
CA LEU A 19 -3.04 0.51 -2.72
C LEU A 19 -4.40 0.60 -1.99
N LYS A 20 -5.49 0.75 -2.73
CA LYS A 20 -6.84 0.76 -2.17
C LYS A 20 -7.23 -0.57 -1.54
N GLU A 21 -6.89 -1.69 -2.18
CA GLU A 21 -7.12 -3.02 -1.60
C GLU A 21 -6.26 -3.24 -0.36
N ASP A 22 -5.01 -2.80 -0.38
CA ASP A 22 -4.10 -2.95 0.76
C ASP A 22 -4.56 -2.12 1.98
N LEU A 23 -5.02 -0.89 1.73
CA LEU A 23 -5.63 -0.04 2.77
C LEU A 23 -6.85 -0.71 3.41
N LYS A 24 -7.75 -1.30 2.60
CA LYS A 24 -8.93 -2.01 3.12
C LYS A 24 -8.53 -3.26 3.91
N SER A 25 -7.57 -4.02 3.40
CA SER A 25 -7.05 -5.21 4.06
C SER A 25 -6.52 -4.85 5.45
N ASN A 26 -5.65 -3.85 5.53
CA ASN A 26 -5.08 -3.42 6.81
C ASN A 26 -6.12 -2.80 7.75
N LYS A 27 -7.11 -2.08 7.22
CA LYS A 27 -8.24 -1.59 8.02
C LYS A 27 -9.05 -2.73 8.65
N LEU A 28 -9.28 -3.80 7.89
CA LEU A 28 -9.95 -5.01 8.39
C LEU A 28 -9.12 -5.70 9.47
N LEU A 29 -7.83 -5.93 9.23
CA LEU A 29 -6.93 -6.57 10.20
C LEU A 29 -6.87 -5.78 11.51
N LEU A 30 -6.79 -4.45 11.43
CA LEU A 30 -6.84 -3.57 12.59
C LEU A 30 -8.16 -3.74 13.37
N GLY A 31 -9.30 -3.77 12.68
CA GLY A 31 -10.61 -3.99 13.30
C GLY A 31 -10.73 -5.37 13.95
N LEU A 32 -10.22 -6.42 13.31
CA LEU A 32 -10.20 -7.78 13.88
C LEU A 32 -9.34 -7.86 15.14
N ASN A 33 -8.14 -7.27 15.11
CA ASN A 33 -7.26 -7.21 16.28
C ASN A 33 -7.90 -6.44 17.44
N GLN A 34 -8.63 -5.35 17.16
CA GLN A 34 -9.39 -4.60 18.18
C GLN A 34 -10.52 -5.43 18.82
N LEU A 35 -11.06 -6.42 18.09
CA LEU A 35 -12.05 -7.37 18.61
C LEU A 35 -11.41 -8.55 19.35
N GLY A 36 -10.09 -8.59 19.49
CA GLY A 36 -9.35 -9.68 20.13
C GLY A 36 -9.17 -10.91 19.24
N ILE A 37 -9.46 -10.81 17.93
CA ILE A 37 -9.18 -11.86 16.96
C ILE A 37 -7.73 -11.70 16.50
N VAL A 38 -6.93 -12.75 16.63
CA VAL A 38 -5.53 -12.77 16.16
C VAL A 38 -5.52 -12.77 14.63
N ALA A 39 -5.41 -11.58 14.02
CA ALA A 39 -5.47 -11.41 12.58
C ALA A 39 -4.10 -11.43 11.89
N GLU A 40 -3.01 -11.55 12.66
CA GLU A 40 -1.62 -11.44 12.17
C GLU A 40 -1.30 -12.43 11.04
N HIS A 41 -1.90 -13.62 11.07
CA HIS A 41 -1.73 -14.65 10.04
C HIS A 41 -2.34 -14.29 8.68
N TYR A 42 -3.13 -13.22 8.61
CA TYR A 42 -3.79 -12.75 7.39
C TYR A 42 -3.10 -11.51 6.79
N HIS A 43 -1.97 -11.06 7.33
CA HIS A 43 -1.19 -10.00 6.69
C HIS A 43 -0.76 -10.43 5.29
N SER A 44 -1.19 -9.66 4.29
CA SER A 44 -0.75 -9.84 2.91
C SER A 44 0.56 -9.12 2.68
N ASP A 45 1.44 -9.72 1.87
CA ASP A 45 2.67 -9.08 1.37
C ASP A 45 2.41 -8.14 0.16
N LEU A 46 1.20 -7.58 0.08
CA LEU A 46 0.75 -6.78 -1.07
C LEU A 46 1.58 -5.50 -1.22
N GLY A 47 2.02 -4.89 -0.12
CA GLY A 47 2.89 -3.72 -0.16
C GLY A 47 4.21 -3.97 -0.92
N SER A 48 4.87 -5.10 -0.65
CA SER A 48 6.12 -5.48 -1.34
C SER A 48 5.89 -5.68 -2.84
N ILE A 49 4.79 -6.34 -3.20
CA ILE A 49 4.37 -6.49 -4.60
C ILE A 49 4.14 -5.12 -5.26
N ILE A 50 3.44 -4.20 -4.59
CA ILE A 50 3.20 -2.85 -5.12
C ILE A 50 4.51 -2.10 -5.37
N LEU A 51 5.47 -2.17 -4.45
CA LEU A 51 6.78 -1.53 -4.62
C LEU A 51 7.54 -2.13 -5.82
N ILE A 52 7.58 -3.46 -5.95
CA ILE A 52 8.18 -4.14 -7.11
C ILE A 52 7.55 -3.66 -8.42
N LEU A 53 6.22 -3.55 -8.46
CA LEU A 53 5.48 -3.09 -9.64
C LEU A 53 5.74 -1.62 -9.99
N MET A 54 6.15 -0.81 -9.01
CA MET A 54 6.59 0.57 -9.21
C MET A 54 8.09 0.67 -9.60
N ASN A 55 8.78 -0.47 -9.79
CA ASN A 55 10.23 -0.57 -9.96
C ASN A 55 11.02 0.03 -8.78
N LEU A 56 10.43 -0.04 -7.59
CA LEU A 56 11.07 0.37 -6.36
C LEU A 56 11.86 -0.81 -5.74
N PRO A 57 13.07 -0.56 -5.22
CA PRO A 57 13.89 -1.62 -4.64
C PRO A 57 13.23 -2.20 -3.39
N GLU A 58 12.91 -3.50 -3.43
CA GLU A 58 12.32 -4.25 -2.30
C GLU A 58 13.27 -4.29 -1.08
N SER A 59 14.59 -4.24 -1.33
CA SER A 59 15.60 -4.25 -0.27
C SER A 59 15.85 -2.87 0.37
N ASP A 60 15.08 -1.84 0.02
CA ASP A 60 15.16 -0.55 0.71
C ASP A 60 14.25 -0.56 1.94
N ASP A 61 14.83 -0.96 3.07
CA ASP A 61 14.15 -0.98 4.38
C ASP A 61 13.53 0.37 4.73
N ASN A 62 14.12 1.50 4.31
CA ASN A 62 13.57 2.83 4.60
C ASN A 62 12.30 3.09 3.78
N LEU A 63 12.27 2.63 2.53
CA LEU A 63 11.10 2.76 1.68
C LEU A 63 9.96 1.88 2.18
N TYR A 64 10.26 0.64 2.57
CA TYR A 64 9.26 -0.25 3.14
C TYR A 64 8.74 0.28 4.49
N ALA A 65 9.62 0.77 5.36
CA ALA A 65 9.20 1.43 6.60
C ALA A 65 8.33 2.66 6.33
N PHE A 66 8.67 3.48 5.32
CA PHE A 66 7.83 4.59 4.90
C PHE A 66 6.45 4.13 4.45
N TYR A 67 6.38 3.09 3.61
CA TYR A 67 5.13 2.50 3.15
C TYR A 67 4.25 2.08 4.34
N GLN A 68 4.82 1.30 5.27
CA GLN A 68 4.08 0.81 6.45
C GLN A 68 3.60 1.94 7.36
N ASN A 69 4.39 3.01 7.50
CA ASN A 69 4.00 4.19 8.26
C ASN A 69 2.79 4.90 7.62
N GLN A 70 2.77 5.05 6.29
CA GLN A 70 1.61 5.64 5.59
C GLN A 70 0.38 4.76 5.73
N LEU A 71 0.53 3.44 5.55
CA LEU A 71 -0.55 2.47 5.69
C LEU A 71 -1.18 2.52 7.09
N THR A 72 -0.35 2.56 8.13
CA THR A 72 -0.79 2.70 9.53
C THR A 72 -1.51 4.04 9.75
N SER A 73 -0.93 5.15 9.26
CA SER A 73 -1.51 6.48 9.43
C SER A 73 -2.86 6.64 8.73
N PHE A 74 -3.07 6.01 7.58
CA PHE A 74 -4.35 6.10 6.87
C PHE A 74 -5.41 5.18 7.48
N THR A 75 -5.03 4.00 7.94
CA THR A 75 -5.97 3.03 8.52
C THR A 75 -6.38 3.35 9.96
N SER A 76 -5.66 4.23 10.65
CA SER A 76 -6.01 4.73 11.99
C SER A 76 -7.20 5.69 12.01
N LEU A 77 -7.64 6.20 10.84
CA LEU A 77 -8.84 7.04 10.73
C LEU A 77 -10.09 6.30 11.21
N GLU A 78 -11.09 7.02 11.72
CA GLU A 78 -12.39 6.42 12.05
C GLU A 78 -13.00 5.75 10.80
N THR A 79 -13.68 4.61 10.98
CA THR A 79 -14.13 3.73 9.89
C THR A 79 -15.01 4.44 8.87
N SER A 80 -15.99 5.26 9.29
CA SER A 80 -16.83 6.01 8.36
C SER A 80 -16.03 7.04 7.57
N ILE A 81 -15.10 7.75 8.22
CA ILE A 81 -14.20 8.72 7.57
C ILE A 81 -13.28 8.00 6.56
N PHE A 82 -12.70 6.88 6.96
CA PHE A 82 -11.81 6.07 6.13
C PHE A 82 -12.48 5.66 4.83
N PHE A 83 -13.68 5.07 4.90
CA PHE A 83 -14.38 4.61 3.69
C PHE A 83 -14.85 5.77 2.81
N ASN A 84 -15.28 6.89 3.41
CA ASN A 84 -15.65 8.10 2.66
C ASN A 84 -14.45 8.73 1.92
N GLN A 85 -13.23 8.54 2.42
CA GLN A 85 -12.02 9.13 1.86
C GLN A 85 -11.13 8.11 1.12
N LEU A 86 -11.55 6.85 1.02
CA LEU A 86 -10.68 5.75 0.59
C LEU A 86 -10.02 5.99 -0.77
N ASP A 87 -10.77 6.49 -1.76
CA ASP A 87 -10.20 6.80 -3.08
C ASP A 87 -9.17 7.94 -3.01
N ALA A 88 -9.44 8.99 -2.23
CA ALA A 88 -8.52 10.10 -2.03
C ALA A 88 -7.26 9.67 -1.25
N LEU A 89 -7.40 8.77 -0.27
CA LEU A 89 -6.27 8.21 0.47
C LEU A 89 -5.37 7.37 -0.43
N ALA A 90 -5.95 6.53 -1.29
CA ALA A 90 -5.19 5.72 -2.24
C ALA A 90 -4.42 6.60 -3.25
N GLN A 91 -5.04 7.66 -3.78
CA GLN A 91 -4.38 8.62 -4.65
C GLN A 91 -3.26 9.37 -3.93
N LYS A 92 -3.52 9.84 -2.70
CA LYS A 92 -2.51 10.51 -1.87
C LYS A 92 -1.33 9.58 -1.60
N PHE A 93 -1.59 8.31 -1.29
CA PHE A 93 -0.53 7.33 -1.05
C PHE A 93 0.32 7.12 -2.31
N TYR A 94 -0.31 6.96 -3.47
CA TYR A 94 0.41 6.89 -4.73
C TYR A 94 1.30 8.11 -4.97
N GLN A 95 0.78 9.33 -4.76
CA GLN A 95 1.56 10.55 -4.93
C GLN A 95 2.76 10.60 -3.98
N LEU A 96 2.57 10.23 -2.72
CA LEU A 96 3.64 10.18 -1.73
C LEU A 96 4.76 9.19 -2.11
N LEU A 97 4.41 8.08 -2.77
CA LEU A 97 5.41 7.13 -3.28
C LEU A 97 6.15 7.70 -4.49
N ILE A 98 5.45 8.38 -5.41
CA ILE A 98 6.06 9.05 -6.56
C ILE A 98 7.01 10.17 -6.13
N ASP A 99 6.62 10.98 -5.14
CA ASP A 99 7.44 12.06 -4.59
C ASP A 99 8.69 11.54 -3.86
N ARG A 100 8.74 10.25 -3.53
CA ARG A 100 9.90 9.58 -2.93
C ARG A 100 10.90 9.11 -3.99
N ILE A 101 10.44 8.92 -5.22
CA ILE A 101 11.23 8.48 -6.38
C ILE A 101 11.94 9.67 -7.03
N ASN A 102 11.24 10.80 -7.12
CA ASN A 102 11.73 12.03 -7.74
C ASN A 102 12.60 12.86 -6.80
#